data_AF-A0A2N7B5N2-F1
#
_entry.id   AF-A0A2N7B5N2-F1
#
_cell.length_a   1.000
_cell.length_b   1.000
_cell.length_c   1.000
_cell.angle_alpha   90.00
_cell.angle_beta   90.00
_cell.angle_gamma   90.00
#
_symmetry.space_group_name_H-M   'P 1'
#
loop_
_entity.id
_entity.type
_entity.pdbx_description
1 polymer ?
#
loop_
_entity_poly.entity_id
_entity_poly.type
_entity_poly.pdbx_seq_one_letter_code
_entity_poly.pdbx_strand_id
1 'polypeptide(L)'
;MINSNDYKIGRIMVGASDDDVRYVHEADNLPYYHIGSVNGISMVTIDVIGHEITHALVKKTAGLIYQYESGALNESIADIMGTMLERYMLPNNWNWTLGEDAVTIRDMRTPEIYSQPSRFEGPGWESPGNCPFPFLGNDYCWVHTNSGVMNKWFHLVSTGGTFNGQNVNAIGPHAAQQIVYWALANYLQSQSTYSDARWSTMAAARDIYGECSNEHRAVIAAWNAVNVISPVCPGSGGRIAAEQIENSAESIMKVYPNPATDFVTIQLFDPITTVDLQLYDMTGKVIKAWNTKESTITFATKGLVPGIYTLKAQTPKGIYTHKVIINQ
;
A
#
# COMPACT_ATOMS: atom_id res chain seq x y z
N MET A 1 -6.74 -19.10 -19.13
CA MET A 1 -7.57 -20.26 -18.74
C MET A 1 -7.21 -20.60 -17.30
N ILE A 2 -8.09 -20.28 -16.35
CA ILE A 2 -7.92 -20.67 -14.94
C ILE A 2 -8.44 -22.11 -14.85
N ASN A 3 -7.59 -23.01 -14.37
CA ASN A 3 -7.87 -24.43 -14.28
C ASN A 3 -8.91 -24.67 -13.16
N SER A 4 -10.02 -25.34 -13.50
CA SER A 4 -11.22 -25.54 -12.66
C SER A 4 -11.05 -26.60 -11.55
N ASN A 5 -9.88 -26.68 -10.93
CA ASN A 5 -9.70 -27.48 -9.72
C ASN A 5 -9.94 -26.55 -8.52
N ASP A 6 -11.23 -26.41 -8.24
CA ASP A 6 -11.89 -25.52 -7.30
C ASP A 6 -11.15 -25.31 -5.98
N TYR A 7 -10.65 -24.10 -5.77
CA TYR A 7 -10.52 -23.56 -4.42
C TYR A 7 -11.93 -23.47 -3.85
N LYS A 8 -12.25 -24.31 -2.86
CA LYS A 8 -13.48 -24.13 -2.08
C LYS A 8 -13.40 -22.76 -1.41
N ILE A 9 -14.26 -21.84 -1.85
CA ILE A 9 -14.31 -20.45 -1.36
C ILE A 9 -14.53 -20.41 0.15
N GLY A 10 -15.17 -21.44 0.72
CA GLY A 10 -15.37 -21.59 2.15
C GLY A 10 -16.86 -21.69 2.49
N ARG A 11 -17.21 -21.58 3.76
CA ARG A 11 -18.61 -21.40 4.20
C ARG A 11 -18.85 -19.95 4.60
N ILE A 12 -20.02 -19.39 4.30
CA ILE A 12 -20.45 -18.12 4.92
C ILE A 12 -21.28 -18.50 6.14
N MET A 13 -20.83 -18.08 7.32
CA MET A 13 -21.50 -18.27 8.59
C MET A 13 -22.07 -16.91 9.02
N VAL A 14 -23.40 -16.82 9.14
CA VAL A 14 -24.07 -15.60 9.62
C VAL A 14 -24.44 -15.80 11.08
N GLY A 15 -23.79 -15.05 11.97
CA GLY A 15 -24.01 -15.11 13.42
C GLY A 15 -24.87 -13.94 13.90
N ALA A 16 -25.97 -14.22 14.61
CA ALA A 16 -26.90 -13.20 15.11
C ALA A 16 -26.48 -12.59 16.48
N SER A 17 -25.35 -13.00 17.05
CA SER A 17 -24.93 -12.65 18.42
C SER A 17 -23.45 -12.35 18.55
N ASP A 18 -22.76 -12.11 17.43
CA ASP A 18 -21.31 -11.95 17.39
C ASP A 18 -21.02 -10.69 16.58
N ASP A 19 -20.44 -9.68 17.24
CA ASP A 19 -20.31 -8.31 16.76
C ASP A 19 -19.13 -8.11 15.79
N ASP A 20 -18.70 -9.19 15.12
CA ASP A 20 -17.48 -9.19 14.33
C ASP A 20 -17.64 -9.93 13.00
N VAL A 21 -17.02 -9.38 11.96
CA VAL A 21 -16.99 -9.92 10.60
C VAL A 21 -15.55 -10.34 10.34
N ARG A 22 -15.29 -11.64 10.13
CA ARG A 22 -13.91 -12.17 10.12
C ARG A 22 -13.72 -13.32 9.14
N TYR A 23 -12.57 -13.34 8.49
CA TYR A 23 -12.00 -14.52 7.85
C TYR A 23 -11.26 -15.42 8.85
N VAL A 24 -11.74 -16.64 9.08
CA VAL A 24 -11.15 -17.58 10.05
C VAL A 24 -10.61 -18.83 9.35
N HIS A 25 -9.42 -19.28 9.79
CA HIS A 25 -8.91 -20.62 9.49
C HIS A 25 -9.01 -21.50 10.74
N GLU A 26 -9.85 -22.52 10.69
CA GLU A 26 -9.73 -23.65 11.61
C GLU A 26 -8.70 -24.68 11.12
N ALA A 27 -8.31 -25.57 12.03
CA ALA A 27 -7.43 -26.73 11.78
C ALA A 27 -7.98 -27.70 10.71
N ASP A 28 -9.24 -27.54 10.29
CA ASP A 28 -10.00 -28.49 9.47
C ASP A 28 -10.03 -28.14 7.97
N ASN A 29 -9.14 -27.24 7.53
CA ASN A 29 -8.77 -27.04 6.12
C ASN A 29 -9.84 -26.45 5.18
N LEU A 30 -10.93 -25.86 5.68
CA LEU A 30 -11.85 -25.04 4.88
C LEU A 30 -11.96 -23.63 5.49
N PRO A 31 -11.71 -22.56 4.70
CA PRO A 31 -11.98 -21.21 5.17
C PRO A 31 -13.48 -21.04 5.45
N TYR A 32 -13.83 -20.21 6.42
CA TYR A 32 -15.18 -19.69 6.52
C TYR A 32 -15.15 -18.18 6.79
N TYR A 33 -16.14 -17.49 6.24
CA TYR A 33 -16.38 -16.08 6.41
C TYR A 33 -17.46 -15.94 7.46
N HIS A 34 -17.13 -15.33 8.59
CA HIS A 34 -18.12 -14.99 9.59
C HIS A 34 -18.65 -13.59 9.29
N ILE A 35 -19.96 -13.45 9.07
CA ILE A 35 -20.61 -12.15 8.96
C ILE A 35 -21.46 -11.95 10.19
N GLY A 36 -20.97 -11.08 11.08
CA GLY A 36 -21.62 -10.70 12.32
C GLY A 36 -22.75 -9.69 12.15
N SER A 37 -23.07 -9.05 13.27
CA SER A 37 -24.10 -8.02 13.36
C SER A 37 -23.59 -6.77 14.08
N VAL A 38 -24.04 -5.59 13.67
CA VAL A 38 -23.81 -4.35 14.41
C VAL A 38 -25.12 -3.94 15.07
N ASN A 39 -25.14 -3.83 16.40
CA ASN A 39 -26.35 -3.53 17.18
C ASN A 39 -27.53 -4.49 16.87
N GLY A 40 -27.22 -5.78 16.62
CA GLY A 40 -28.21 -6.80 16.26
C GLY A 40 -28.72 -6.74 14.81
N ILE A 41 -28.18 -5.84 13.98
CA ILE A 41 -28.45 -5.77 12.54
C ILE A 41 -27.38 -6.57 11.81
N SER A 42 -27.79 -7.58 11.05
CA SER A 42 -26.87 -8.42 10.27
C SER A 42 -26.14 -7.59 9.21
N MET A 43 -24.81 -7.70 9.16
CA MET A 43 -23.96 -6.98 8.20
C MET A 43 -23.82 -7.71 6.86
N VAL A 44 -24.83 -8.48 6.45
CA VAL A 44 -24.82 -9.22 5.17
C VAL A 44 -25.18 -8.25 4.04
N THR A 45 -24.20 -7.46 3.63
CA THR A 45 -24.25 -6.52 2.50
C THR A 45 -23.22 -6.93 1.43
N ILE A 46 -23.41 -6.51 0.17
CA ILE A 46 -22.57 -6.99 -0.95
C ILE A 46 -21.11 -6.57 -0.78
N ASP A 47 -20.89 -5.32 -0.40
CA ASP A 47 -19.59 -4.76 -0.09
C ASP A 47 -18.91 -5.45 1.10
N VAL A 48 -19.62 -5.77 2.19
CA VAL A 48 -19.08 -6.51 3.34
C VAL A 48 -18.72 -7.95 2.96
N ILE A 49 -19.56 -8.63 2.16
CA ILE A 49 -19.21 -9.95 1.62
C ILE A 49 -17.94 -9.85 0.75
N GLY A 50 -17.86 -8.84 -0.11
CA GLY A 50 -16.69 -8.61 -0.96
C GLY A 50 -15.42 -8.28 -0.16
N HIS A 51 -15.56 -7.52 0.93
CA HIS A 51 -14.51 -7.20 1.88
C HIS A 51 -13.93 -8.49 2.50
N GLU A 52 -14.79 -9.35 3.06
CA GLU A 52 -14.35 -10.61 3.69
C GLU A 52 -13.68 -11.58 2.71
N ILE A 53 -14.22 -11.71 1.49
CA ILE A 53 -13.59 -12.52 0.44
C ILE A 53 -12.21 -11.95 0.08
N THR A 54 -12.04 -10.63 0.13
CA THR A 54 -10.77 -9.98 -0.21
C THR A 54 -9.68 -10.25 0.81
N HIS A 55 -9.98 -10.42 2.10
CA HIS A 55 -8.96 -10.88 3.07
C HIS A 55 -8.34 -12.23 2.67
N ALA A 56 -9.13 -13.14 2.11
CA ALA A 56 -8.62 -14.40 1.59
C ALA A 56 -7.69 -14.18 0.38
N LEU A 57 -8.03 -13.23 -0.51
CA LEU A 57 -7.18 -12.83 -1.62
C LEU A 57 -5.86 -12.23 -1.13
N VAL A 58 -5.91 -11.29 -0.18
CA VAL A 58 -4.72 -10.67 0.43
C VAL A 58 -3.81 -11.74 1.03
N LYS A 59 -4.38 -12.70 1.78
CA LYS A 59 -3.63 -13.82 2.37
C LYS A 59 -2.92 -14.69 1.33
N LYS A 60 -3.51 -14.89 0.14
CA LYS A 60 -2.95 -15.72 -0.94
C LYS A 60 -1.99 -14.97 -1.86
N THR A 61 -1.90 -13.65 -1.74
CA THR A 61 -1.05 -12.78 -2.55
C THR A 61 0.05 -12.16 -1.67
N ALA A 62 -0.04 -10.87 -1.35
CA ALA A 62 0.97 -10.15 -0.57
C ALA A 62 1.12 -10.68 0.88
N GLY A 63 0.07 -11.30 1.43
CA GLY A 63 0.07 -11.80 2.80
C GLY A 63 0.23 -10.69 3.84
N LEU A 64 -0.39 -9.52 3.61
CA LEU A 64 -0.31 -8.36 4.52
C LEU A 64 -0.69 -8.78 5.95
N ILE A 65 0.26 -8.61 6.87
CA ILE A 65 0.05 -8.96 8.27
C ILE A 65 -0.97 -7.99 8.85
N TYR A 66 -1.96 -8.54 9.54
CA TYR A 66 -3.12 -7.82 10.07
C TYR A 66 -2.78 -7.04 11.35
N GLN A 67 -1.89 -6.05 11.23
CA GLN A 67 -1.45 -5.16 12.31
C GLN A 67 -0.77 -3.91 11.76
N TYR A 68 -0.77 -2.82 12.51
CA TYR A 68 -0.11 -1.56 12.12
C TYR A 68 -0.50 -1.11 10.69
N GLU A 69 0.43 -0.52 9.93
CA GLU A 69 0.19 -0.06 8.56
C GLU A 69 -0.15 -1.20 7.60
N SER A 70 0.49 -2.37 7.71
CA SER A 70 0.19 -3.49 6.82
C SER A 70 -1.24 -4.00 7.01
N GLY A 71 -1.74 -3.96 8.24
CA GLY A 71 -3.14 -4.27 8.55
C GLY A 71 -4.09 -3.20 8.02
N ALA A 72 -3.75 -1.92 8.17
CA ALA A 72 -4.55 -0.83 7.62
C ALA A 72 -4.66 -0.88 6.08
N LEU A 73 -3.59 -1.30 5.40
CA LEU A 73 -3.61 -1.58 3.96
C LEU A 73 -4.46 -2.82 3.63
N ASN A 74 -4.41 -3.86 4.47
CA ASN A 74 -5.25 -5.06 4.30
C ASN A 74 -6.74 -4.69 4.35
N GLU A 75 -7.15 -3.94 5.37
CA GLU A 75 -8.48 -3.36 5.52
C GLU A 75 -8.90 -2.49 4.34
N SER A 76 -8.04 -1.55 3.95
CA SER A 76 -8.39 -0.63 2.84
C SER A 76 -8.54 -1.38 1.51
N ILE A 77 -7.69 -2.36 1.23
CA ILE A 77 -7.80 -3.17 0.01
C ILE A 77 -9.09 -4.00 0.04
N ALA A 78 -9.51 -4.50 1.20
CA ALA A 78 -10.78 -5.19 1.38
C ALA A 78 -11.97 -4.25 1.13
N ASP A 79 -11.98 -3.04 1.69
CA ASP A 79 -12.98 -2.00 1.42
C ASP A 79 -13.05 -1.62 -0.07
N ILE A 80 -11.89 -1.47 -0.72
CA ILE A 80 -11.78 -1.15 -2.15
C ILE A 80 -12.46 -2.24 -2.99
N MET A 81 -12.07 -3.50 -2.79
CA MET A 81 -12.58 -4.60 -3.59
C MET A 81 -14.05 -4.92 -3.27
N GLY A 82 -14.48 -4.75 -2.02
CA GLY A 82 -15.88 -4.82 -1.61
C GLY A 82 -16.75 -3.79 -2.34
N THR A 83 -16.37 -2.52 -2.27
CA THR A 83 -17.05 -1.43 -3.00
C THR A 83 -17.06 -1.68 -4.52
N MET A 84 -15.96 -2.19 -5.08
CA MET A 84 -15.91 -2.51 -6.51
C MET A 84 -16.78 -3.71 -6.90
N LEU A 85 -16.94 -4.70 -6.02
CA LEU A 85 -17.88 -5.80 -6.21
C LEU A 85 -19.32 -5.30 -6.19
N GLU A 86 -19.68 -4.44 -5.23
CA GLU A 86 -21.00 -3.82 -5.18
C GLU A 86 -21.28 -3.03 -6.45
N ARG A 87 -20.34 -2.17 -6.87
CA ARG A 87 -20.44 -1.44 -8.14
C ARG A 87 -20.63 -2.35 -9.35
N TYR A 88 -20.00 -3.52 -9.36
CA TYR A 88 -20.14 -4.49 -10.44
C TYR A 88 -21.52 -5.17 -10.44
N MET A 89 -22.02 -5.57 -9.27
CA MET A 89 -23.29 -6.27 -9.11
C MET A 89 -24.51 -5.33 -9.22
N LEU A 90 -24.37 -4.11 -8.71
CA LEU A 90 -25.41 -3.08 -8.61
C LEU A 90 -24.97 -1.77 -9.29
N PRO A 91 -24.74 -1.75 -10.62
CA PRO A 91 -24.15 -0.59 -11.31
C PRO A 91 -24.96 0.70 -11.23
N ASN A 92 -26.26 0.61 -10.90
CA ASN A 92 -27.16 1.76 -10.72
C ASN A 92 -27.46 2.08 -9.25
N ASN A 93 -26.98 1.26 -8.31
CA ASN A 93 -27.26 1.38 -6.88
C ASN A 93 -26.03 0.95 -6.08
N TRP A 94 -24.96 1.72 -6.22
CA TRP A 94 -23.72 1.57 -5.47
C TRP A 94 -23.25 2.96 -5.02
N ASN A 95 -22.41 3.00 -3.99
CA ASN A 95 -21.89 4.26 -3.48
C ASN A 95 -20.45 4.07 -2.91
N TRP A 96 -19.98 5.03 -2.12
CA TRP A 96 -18.63 5.01 -1.53
C TRP A 96 -18.62 4.74 -0.02
N THR A 97 -19.80 4.47 0.55
CA THR A 97 -19.91 4.03 1.94
C THR A 97 -19.75 2.52 2.02
N LEU A 98 -19.43 2.04 3.22
CA LEU A 98 -19.33 0.61 3.51
C LEU A 98 -20.42 0.23 4.53
N GLY A 99 -21.16 -0.83 4.22
CA GLY A 99 -22.17 -1.46 5.06
C GLY A 99 -23.51 -0.76 5.09
N GLU A 100 -23.77 0.26 4.26
CA GLU A 100 -24.98 1.09 4.36
C GLU A 100 -26.30 0.39 4.07
N ASP A 101 -26.27 -0.75 3.38
CA ASP A 101 -27.45 -1.63 3.24
C ASP A 101 -27.83 -2.31 4.57
N ALA A 102 -27.02 -2.14 5.62
CA ALA A 102 -27.26 -2.53 7.00
C ALA A 102 -26.96 -1.37 7.97
N VAL A 103 -25.69 -1.21 8.36
CA VAL A 103 -25.18 -0.11 9.19
C VAL A 103 -23.93 0.46 8.54
N THR A 104 -23.97 1.73 8.14
CA THR A 104 -22.79 2.36 7.57
C THR A 104 -21.67 2.47 8.62
N ILE A 105 -20.51 1.90 8.30
CA ILE A 105 -19.35 1.86 9.21
C ILE A 105 -18.19 2.72 8.73
N ARG A 106 -18.08 2.98 7.42
CA ARG A 106 -17.00 3.77 6.81
C ARG A 106 -17.50 4.53 5.57
N ASP A 107 -16.78 5.57 5.18
CA ASP A 107 -17.00 6.32 3.92
C ASP A 107 -15.64 6.56 3.25
N MET A 108 -15.42 5.98 2.07
CA MET A 108 -14.16 6.13 1.34
C MET A 108 -13.96 7.54 0.79
N ARG A 109 -15.04 8.28 0.52
CA ARG A 109 -14.99 9.67 0.06
C ARG A 109 -14.68 10.62 1.21
N THR A 110 -15.29 10.42 2.38
CA THR A 110 -15.13 11.29 3.55
C THR A 110 -14.93 10.46 4.82
N PRO A 111 -13.75 9.84 5.02
CA PRO A 111 -13.49 8.95 6.15
C PRO A 111 -13.71 9.60 7.53
N GLU A 112 -13.57 10.93 7.61
CA GLU A 112 -13.72 11.69 8.85
C GLU A 112 -15.13 11.61 9.45
N ILE A 113 -16.16 11.34 8.64
CA ILE A 113 -17.53 11.15 9.12
C ILE A 113 -17.61 9.98 10.11
N TYR A 114 -16.75 8.98 9.93
CA TYR A 114 -16.65 7.80 10.79
C TYR A 114 -15.35 7.78 11.61
N SER A 115 -14.81 8.96 11.93
CA SER A 115 -13.60 9.13 12.75
C SER A 115 -12.35 8.45 12.19
N GLN A 116 -12.27 8.26 10.88
CA GLN A 116 -11.08 7.76 10.22
C GLN A 116 -10.26 8.91 9.59
N PRO A 117 -8.92 8.85 9.61
CA PRO A 117 -8.07 9.80 8.91
C PRO A 117 -8.24 9.67 7.39
N SER A 118 -8.24 10.81 6.71
CA SER A 118 -8.16 10.89 5.24
C SER A 118 -6.75 11.20 4.73
N ARG A 119 -5.80 11.45 5.64
CA ARG A 119 -4.41 11.82 5.36
C ARG A 119 -3.46 11.08 6.29
N PHE A 120 -2.37 10.56 5.72
CA PHE A 120 -1.27 9.99 6.47
C PHE A 120 -0.63 11.04 7.39
N GLU A 121 -0.42 10.70 8.66
CA GLU A 121 0.06 11.63 9.70
C GLU A 121 -0.76 12.92 9.83
N GLY A 122 -2.02 12.89 9.36
CA GLY A 122 -2.96 14.00 9.46
C GLY A 122 -3.85 13.92 10.70
N PRO A 123 -4.84 14.81 10.82
CA PRO A 123 -5.86 14.73 11.87
C PRO A 123 -6.56 13.37 11.85
N GLY A 124 -6.68 12.75 13.03
CA GLY A 124 -7.26 11.42 13.22
C GLY A 124 -6.33 10.25 12.91
N TRP A 125 -5.09 10.50 12.46
CA TRP A 125 -4.11 9.44 12.24
C TRP A 125 -3.58 8.88 13.56
N GLU A 126 -3.63 7.56 13.69
CA GLU A 126 -3.08 6.87 14.86
C GLU A 126 -1.67 6.38 14.56
N SER A 127 -0.67 6.99 15.21
CA SER A 127 0.73 6.67 14.95
C SER A 127 1.08 5.25 15.44
N PRO A 128 1.72 4.41 14.62
CA PRO A 128 2.23 3.10 15.05
C PRO A 128 3.11 3.15 16.31
N GLY A 129 3.82 4.27 16.53
CA GLY A 129 4.66 4.47 17.73
C GLY A 129 3.88 4.62 19.04
N ASN A 130 2.58 4.94 18.96
CA ASN A 130 1.70 4.98 20.13
C ASN A 130 1.09 3.61 20.45
N CYS A 131 1.30 2.60 19.59
CA CYS A 131 0.81 1.26 19.85
C CYS A 131 1.81 0.47 20.70
N PRO A 132 1.45 0.00 21.91
CA PRO A 132 2.37 -0.78 22.74
C PRO A 132 2.71 -2.13 22.11
N PHE A 133 1.69 -2.83 21.59
CA PHE A 133 1.75 -4.06 20.80
C PHE A 133 0.35 -4.31 20.19
N PRO A 134 0.22 -5.08 19.10
CA PRO A 134 -1.07 -5.33 18.45
C PRO A 134 -1.88 -6.38 19.22
N PHE A 135 -3.15 -6.08 19.48
CA PHE A 135 -4.13 -7.04 20.03
C PHE A 135 -5.55 -6.61 19.64
N LEU A 136 -6.54 -7.47 19.88
CA LEU A 136 -7.93 -7.19 19.48
C LEU A 136 -8.48 -5.86 20.04
N GLY A 137 -8.19 -5.56 21.31
CA GLY A 137 -8.74 -4.39 22.00
C GLY A 137 -8.17 -3.03 21.57
N ASN A 138 -7.09 -3.01 20.77
CA ASN A 138 -6.59 -1.79 20.15
C ASN A 138 -6.66 -1.86 18.62
N ASP A 139 -7.58 -2.68 18.10
CA ASP A 139 -7.77 -2.83 16.67
C ASP A 139 -6.47 -3.22 15.94
N TYR A 140 -5.69 -4.12 16.55
CA TYR A 140 -4.38 -4.55 16.07
C TYR A 140 -3.45 -3.38 15.70
N CYS A 141 -3.47 -2.32 16.52
CA CYS A 141 -2.87 -1.02 16.22
C CYS A 141 -3.59 -0.25 15.11
N TRP A 142 -4.91 -0.07 15.28
CA TRP A 142 -5.76 0.84 14.49
C TRP A 142 -5.84 0.53 13.00
N VAL A 143 -5.96 -0.75 12.63
CA VAL A 143 -6.04 -1.18 11.23
C VAL A 143 -7.30 -0.65 10.54
N HIS A 144 -8.46 -0.71 11.18
CA HIS A 144 -9.70 -0.18 10.64
C HIS A 144 -9.72 1.34 10.68
N THR A 145 -9.10 1.99 11.67
CA THR A 145 -9.02 3.45 11.69
C THR A 145 -8.17 3.95 10.53
N ASN A 146 -6.90 3.54 10.46
CA ASN A 146 -5.94 4.11 9.52
C ASN A 146 -6.24 3.75 8.05
N SER A 147 -7.01 2.69 7.78
CA SER A 147 -7.44 2.31 6.42
C SER A 147 -8.11 3.45 5.64
N GLY A 148 -8.72 4.42 6.35
CA GLY A 148 -9.30 5.64 5.79
C GLY A 148 -8.37 6.41 4.85
N VAL A 149 -7.05 6.38 5.06
CA VAL A 149 -6.07 7.07 4.22
C VAL A 149 -6.03 6.50 2.80
N MET A 150 -5.93 5.17 2.67
CA MET A 150 -5.90 4.53 1.35
C MET A 150 -7.31 4.45 0.74
N ASN A 151 -8.37 4.41 1.55
CA ASN A 151 -9.75 4.56 1.07
C ASN A 151 -9.97 5.93 0.41
N LYS A 152 -9.52 7.02 1.06
CA LYS A 152 -9.55 8.37 0.50
C LYS A 152 -8.73 8.47 -0.77
N TRP A 153 -7.53 7.90 -0.76
CA TRP A 153 -6.67 7.83 -1.94
C TRP A 153 -7.38 7.16 -3.12
N PHE A 154 -8.02 6.02 -2.87
CA PHE A 154 -8.71 5.25 -3.91
C PHE A 154 -9.92 6.01 -4.47
N HIS A 155 -10.70 6.68 -3.62
CA HIS A 155 -11.76 7.57 -4.07
C HIS A 155 -11.19 8.68 -4.96
N LEU A 156 -10.16 9.39 -4.52
CA LEU A 156 -9.56 10.50 -5.26
C LEU A 156 -9.00 10.08 -6.62
N VAL A 157 -8.26 8.97 -6.70
CA VAL A 157 -7.72 8.51 -7.99
C VAL A 157 -8.85 8.05 -8.92
N SER A 158 -9.92 7.46 -8.37
CA SER A 158 -11.07 7.00 -9.15
C SER A 158 -11.92 8.14 -9.71
N THR A 159 -12.27 9.13 -8.88
CA THR A 159 -13.24 10.19 -9.24
C THR A 159 -12.59 11.52 -9.60
N GLY A 160 -11.31 11.69 -9.31
CA GLY A 160 -10.63 12.98 -9.36
C GLY A 160 -11.11 13.94 -8.27
N GLY A 161 -10.56 15.16 -8.31
CA GLY A 161 -10.92 16.26 -7.41
C GLY A 161 -9.70 16.96 -6.81
N THR A 162 -9.96 18.02 -6.05
CA THR A 162 -8.93 18.77 -5.33
C THR A 162 -8.96 18.42 -3.85
N PHE A 163 -7.84 17.98 -3.29
CA PHE A 163 -7.72 17.65 -1.88
C PHE A 163 -6.31 17.97 -1.38
N ASN A 164 -6.19 18.57 -0.19
CA ASN A 164 -4.91 18.94 0.42
C ASN A 164 -3.96 19.73 -0.51
N GLY A 165 -4.53 20.64 -1.32
CA GLY A 165 -3.77 21.44 -2.31
C GLY A 165 -3.32 20.69 -3.56
N GLN A 166 -3.61 19.39 -3.67
CA GLN A 166 -3.34 18.57 -4.85
C GLN A 166 -4.58 18.46 -5.73
N ASN A 167 -4.40 18.53 -7.04
CA ASN A 167 -5.45 18.27 -8.02
C ASN A 167 -5.23 16.90 -8.65
N VAL A 168 -6.22 16.01 -8.54
CA VAL A 168 -6.18 14.64 -9.04
C VAL A 168 -7.08 14.53 -10.25
N ASN A 169 -6.52 14.12 -11.38
CA ASN A 169 -7.30 13.77 -12.57
C ASN A 169 -7.90 12.37 -12.38
N ALA A 170 -9.19 12.22 -12.63
CA ALA A 170 -9.87 10.94 -12.53
C ALA A 170 -9.35 9.94 -13.57
N ILE A 171 -9.14 8.70 -13.15
CA ILE A 171 -8.84 7.58 -14.07
C ILE A 171 -10.00 6.57 -14.14
N GLY A 172 -11.01 6.76 -13.30
CA GLY A 172 -12.16 5.89 -13.19
C GLY A 172 -11.90 4.67 -12.27
N PRO A 173 -12.95 4.12 -11.64
CA PRO A 173 -12.82 3.02 -10.68
C PRO A 173 -12.21 1.75 -11.30
N HIS A 174 -12.49 1.49 -12.58
CA HIS A 174 -11.98 0.30 -13.26
C HIS A 174 -10.46 0.33 -13.49
N ALA A 175 -9.86 1.49 -13.78
CA ALA A 175 -8.41 1.60 -13.90
C ALA A 175 -7.76 1.58 -12.52
N ALA A 176 -8.36 2.28 -11.55
CA ALA A 176 -7.88 2.31 -10.17
C ALA A 176 -7.86 0.90 -9.54
N GLN A 177 -8.92 0.10 -9.69
CA GLN A 177 -8.97 -1.26 -9.13
C GLN A 177 -7.93 -2.18 -9.77
N GLN A 178 -7.65 -2.03 -11.07
CA GLN A 178 -6.63 -2.82 -11.77
C GLN A 178 -5.24 -2.52 -11.21
N ILE A 179 -4.94 -1.24 -10.94
CA ILE A 179 -3.68 -0.81 -10.32
C ILE A 179 -3.54 -1.40 -8.92
N VAL A 180 -4.59 -1.33 -8.08
CA VAL A 180 -4.57 -1.89 -6.72
C VAL A 180 -4.39 -3.41 -6.76
N TYR A 181 -5.14 -4.12 -7.60
CA TYR A 181 -5.02 -5.57 -7.74
C TYR A 181 -3.62 -5.98 -8.22
N TRP A 182 -3.06 -5.28 -9.21
CA TRP A 182 -1.73 -5.57 -9.72
C TRP A 182 -0.65 -5.28 -8.68
N ALA A 183 -0.78 -4.18 -7.93
CA ALA A 183 0.11 -3.86 -6.82
C ALA A 183 0.06 -4.94 -5.72
N LEU A 184 -1.14 -5.38 -5.34
CA LEU A 184 -1.35 -6.45 -4.37
C LEU A 184 -0.72 -7.79 -4.81
N ALA A 185 -0.89 -8.16 -6.08
CA ALA A 185 -0.45 -9.45 -6.59
C ALA A 185 1.06 -9.52 -6.85
N ASN A 186 1.72 -8.38 -7.15
CA ASN A 186 3.09 -8.39 -7.68
C ASN A 186 4.12 -7.60 -6.85
N TYR A 187 3.70 -6.61 -6.06
CA TYR A 187 4.64 -5.64 -5.44
C TYR A 187 4.52 -5.54 -3.93
N LEU A 188 3.29 -5.58 -3.40
CA LEU A 188 3.06 -5.57 -1.96
C LEU A 188 3.61 -6.85 -1.31
N GLN A 189 4.10 -6.70 -0.09
CA GLN A 189 4.66 -7.77 0.74
C GLN A 189 4.02 -7.73 2.12
N SER A 190 4.22 -8.81 2.89
CA SER A 190 3.57 -9.00 4.18
C SER A 190 3.70 -7.84 5.18
N GLN A 191 4.81 -7.09 5.15
CA GLN A 191 5.08 -5.94 6.04
C GLN A 191 4.99 -4.58 5.34
N SER A 192 4.34 -4.50 4.18
CA SER A 192 4.25 -3.24 3.44
C SER A 192 3.64 -2.11 4.26
N THR A 193 4.23 -0.93 4.13
CA THR A 193 3.81 0.35 4.73
C THR A 193 3.05 1.21 3.71
N TYR A 194 2.50 2.36 4.13
CA TYR A 194 1.90 3.32 3.19
C TYR A 194 2.89 3.80 2.12
N SER A 195 4.18 3.92 2.47
CA SER A 195 5.24 4.23 1.49
C SER A 195 5.41 3.10 0.47
N ASP A 196 5.34 1.84 0.90
CA ASP A 196 5.40 0.68 0.00
C ASP A 196 4.13 0.58 -0.87
N ALA A 197 2.95 0.90 -0.33
CA ALA A 197 1.70 0.94 -1.09
C ALA A 197 1.73 2.03 -2.17
N ARG A 198 2.26 3.21 -1.83
CA ARG A 198 2.52 4.28 -2.80
C ARG A 198 3.42 3.81 -3.91
N TRP A 199 4.57 3.23 -3.57
CA TRP A 199 5.50 2.73 -4.57
C TRP A 199 4.86 1.63 -5.44
N SER A 200 4.19 0.67 -4.82
CA SER A 200 3.59 -0.49 -5.49
C SER A 200 2.50 -0.08 -6.48
N THR A 201 1.64 0.85 -6.11
CA THR A 201 0.57 1.35 -6.99
C THR A 201 1.13 2.24 -8.11
N MET A 202 2.19 3.01 -7.86
CA MET A 202 2.90 3.73 -8.92
C MET A 202 3.55 2.77 -9.92
N ALA A 203 4.26 1.74 -9.43
CA ALA A 203 4.86 0.71 -10.27
C ALA A 203 3.81 -0.02 -11.11
N ALA A 204 2.70 -0.42 -10.50
CA ALA A 204 1.57 -1.02 -11.21
C ALA A 204 1.01 -0.10 -12.30
N ALA A 205 0.82 1.19 -12.01
CA ALA A 205 0.35 2.14 -13.02
C ALA A 205 1.34 2.31 -14.18
N ARG A 206 2.65 2.32 -13.91
CA ARG A 206 3.70 2.36 -14.93
C ARG A 206 3.69 1.12 -15.82
N ASP A 207 3.54 -0.05 -15.23
CA ASP A 207 3.59 -1.31 -15.98
C ASP A 207 2.32 -1.56 -16.81
N ILE A 208 1.15 -1.13 -16.31
CA ILE A 208 -0.12 -1.30 -17.02
C ILE A 208 -0.31 -0.21 -18.09
N TYR A 209 0.00 1.06 -17.76
CA TYR A 209 -0.38 2.22 -18.58
C TYR A 209 0.79 3.02 -19.14
N GLY A 210 2.02 2.75 -18.67
CA GLY A 210 3.23 3.43 -19.10
C GLY A 210 3.72 4.53 -18.15
N GLU A 211 5.02 4.79 -18.22
CA GLU A 211 5.67 5.86 -17.47
C GLU A 211 5.00 7.22 -17.73
N CYS A 212 4.53 7.85 -16.67
CA CYS A 212 3.95 9.19 -16.71
C CYS A 212 2.74 9.33 -17.64
N SER A 213 2.00 8.22 -17.84
CA SER A 213 0.65 8.23 -18.37
C SER A 213 -0.30 9.05 -17.48
N ASN A 214 -1.53 9.25 -17.93
CA ASN A 214 -2.56 9.90 -17.12
C ASN A 214 -2.77 9.14 -15.80
N GLU A 215 -2.79 7.81 -15.85
CA GLU A 215 -2.97 6.92 -14.70
C GLU A 215 -1.82 6.99 -13.73
N HIS A 216 -0.57 6.92 -14.23
CA HIS A 216 0.60 7.07 -13.37
C HIS A 216 0.61 8.42 -12.65
N ARG A 217 0.29 9.51 -13.38
CA ARG A 217 0.23 10.86 -12.80
C ARG A 217 -0.89 11.01 -11.78
N ALA A 218 -2.06 10.42 -12.03
CA ALA A 218 -3.19 10.44 -11.11
C ALA A 218 -2.89 9.70 -9.81
N VAL A 219 -2.23 8.53 -9.88
CA VAL A 219 -1.79 7.76 -8.71
C VAL A 219 -0.84 8.59 -7.83
N ILE A 220 0.17 9.22 -8.45
CA ILE A 220 1.11 10.11 -7.74
C ILE A 220 0.35 11.28 -7.09
N ALA A 221 -0.50 11.97 -7.84
CA ALA A 221 -1.25 13.12 -7.35
C ALA A 221 -2.17 12.74 -6.18
N ALA A 222 -2.83 11.58 -6.24
CA ALA A 222 -3.67 11.09 -5.17
C ALA A 222 -2.88 10.76 -3.91
N TRP A 223 -1.69 10.14 -4.02
CA TRP A 223 -0.84 9.85 -2.86
C TRP A 223 -0.33 11.12 -2.20
N ASN A 224 0.08 12.10 -3.00
CA ASN A 224 0.41 13.43 -2.50
C ASN A 224 -0.78 14.10 -1.79
N ALA A 225 -2.00 13.91 -2.31
CA ALA A 225 -3.21 14.48 -1.74
C ALA A 225 -3.49 13.91 -0.34
N VAL A 226 -3.24 12.61 -0.14
CA VAL A 226 -3.38 11.96 1.18
C VAL A 226 -2.10 12.00 2.03
N ASN A 227 -1.15 12.88 1.69
CA ASN A 227 0.07 13.16 2.45
C ASN A 227 1.10 12.00 2.51
N VAL A 228 1.10 11.09 1.52
CA VAL A 228 2.19 10.11 1.32
C VAL A 228 3.01 10.58 0.11
N ILE A 229 3.98 11.45 0.35
CA ILE A 229 4.58 12.31 -0.68
C ILE A 229 5.46 11.55 -1.68
N SER A 230 5.14 11.59 -2.97
CA SER A 230 5.94 11.05 -4.07
C SER A 230 6.48 12.16 -4.99
N PRO A 231 7.65 11.96 -5.62
CA PRO A 231 8.07 12.75 -6.77
C PRO A 231 7.00 12.81 -7.86
N VAL A 232 6.84 13.98 -8.46
CA VAL A 232 5.97 14.20 -9.63
C VAL A 232 6.72 13.94 -10.93
N CYS A 233 6.00 13.47 -11.93
CA CYS A 233 6.52 13.33 -13.29
C CYS A 233 7.01 14.69 -13.85
N PRO A 234 8.12 14.73 -14.61
CA PRO A 234 8.56 15.96 -15.28
C PRO A 234 7.45 16.55 -16.18
N GLY A 235 7.34 17.87 -16.20
CA GLY A 235 6.40 18.62 -17.05
C GLY A 235 4.96 18.74 -16.55
N SER A 236 4.60 18.15 -15.41
CA SER A 236 3.32 18.49 -14.74
C SER A 236 3.49 19.80 -13.97
N GLY A 237 2.71 20.83 -14.31
CA GLY A 237 2.69 22.13 -13.62
C GLY A 237 2.20 22.11 -12.16
N GLY A 238 2.27 20.97 -11.49
CA GLY A 238 1.98 20.82 -10.07
C GLY A 238 3.16 21.32 -9.25
N ARG A 239 2.98 22.43 -8.55
CA ARG A 239 3.95 22.94 -7.58
C ARG A 239 3.85 22.10 -6.31
N ILE A 240 4.85 21.28 -6.02
CA ILE A 240 5.11 20.90 -4.62
C ILE A 240 5.75 22.12 -3.96
N ALA A 241 5.25 22.56 -2.81
CA ALA A 241 5.93 23.59 -2.03
C ALA A 241 7.30 23.02 -1.61
N ALA A 242 8.38 23.72 -1.96
CA ALA A 242 9.75 23.26 -1.72
C ALA A 242 10.03 22.85 -0.26
N GLU A 243 9.31 23.45 0.70
CA GLU A 243 9.36 23.09 2.13
C GLU A 243 8.90 21.65 2.46
N GLN A 244 8.02 21.03 1.66
CA GLN A 244 7.61 19.63 1.88
C GLN A 244 8.63 18.61 1.34
N ILE A 245 9.48 19.02 0.40
CA ILE A 245 10.54 18.18 -0.16
C ILE A 245 11.75 18.16 0.80
N GLU A 246 11.99 19.24 1.54
CA GLU A 246 13.16 19.35 2.44
C GLU A 246 13.07 18.49 3.71
N ASN A 247 11.86 18.23 4.23
CA ASN A 247 11.67 17.34 5.38
C ASN A 247 11.46 15.87 5.02
N SER A 248 11.43 15.55 3.72
CA SER A 248 11.37 14.19 3.21
C SER A 248 12.55 14.00 2.26
N ALA A 249 13.76 13.94 2.83
CA ALA A 249 14.87 13.26 2.18
C ALA A 249 14.53 11.76 2.06
N GLU A 250 13.49 11.45 1.29
CA GLU A 250 13.12 10.10 0.93
C GLU A 250 14.31 9.53 0.20
N SER A 251 14.83 8.44 0.76
CA SER A 251 15.91 7.72 0.16
C SER A 251 15.47 7.33 -1.25
N ILE A 252 16.11 7.90 -2.28
CA ILE A 252 15.91 7.48 -3.69
C ILE A 252 16.32 6.02 -3.92
N MET A 253 16.78 5.34 -2.87
CA MET A 253 17.22 3.97 -2.89
C MET A 253 16.74 3.22 -1.65
N LYS A 254 16.17 2.02 -1.84
CA LYS A 254 15.93 1.05 -0.77
C LYS A 254 16.95 -0.06 -0.91
N VAL A 255 17.50 -0.53 0.22
CA VAL A 255 18.49 -1.60 0.24
C VAL A 255 17.98 -2.74 1.09
N TYR A 256 17.87 -3.94 0.51
CA TYR A 256 17.35 -5.12 1.19
C TYR A 256 17.91 -6.44 0.63
N PRO A 257 18.01 -7.52 1.44
CA PRO A 257 17.90 -7.48 2.89
C PRO A 257 19.02 -6.62 3.53
N ASN A 258 18.76 -6.05 4.68
CA ASN A 258 19.73 -5.24 5.42
C ASN A 258 19.46 -5.38 6.93
N PRO A 259 20.21 -6.22 7.68
CA PRO A 259 21.46 -6.88 7.27
C PRO A 259 21.30 -7.97 6.18
N ALA A 260 22.30 -8.10 5.31
CA ALA A 260 22.36 -9.09 4.23
C ALA A 260 23.32 -10.24 4.54
N THR A 261 22.93 -11.48 4.21
CA THR A 261 23.79 -12.68 4.31
C THR A 261 24.37 -13.10 2.97
N ASP A 262 23.54 -13.25 1.93
CA ASP A 262 23.92 -13.85 0.65
C ASP A 262 23.99 -12.84 -0.50
N PHE A 263 23.04 -11.89 -0.52
CA PHE A 263 22.94 -10.86 -1.54
C PHE A 263 22.34 -9.59 -0.95
N VAL A 264 22.62 -8.48 -1.62
CA VAL A 264 22.03 -7.17 -1.37
C VAL A 264 21.36 -6.73 -2.66
N THR A 265 20.11 -6.29 -2.54
CA THR A 265 19.32 -5.67 -3.60
C THR A 265 19.24 -4.18 -3.33
N ILE A 266 19.62 -3.38 -4.31
CA ILE A 266 19.48 -1.94 -4.34
C ILE A 266 18.34 -1.63 -5.31
N GLN A 267 17.29 -1.03 -4.80
CA GLN A 267 16.15 -0.59 -5.58
C GLN A 267 16.16 0.93 -5.68
N LEU A 268 16.25 1.48 -6.89
CA LEU A 268 16.28 2.91 -7.19
C LEU A 268 14.89 3.40 -7.59
N PHE A 269 14.45 4.51 -6.99
CA PHE A 269 13.11 5.07 -7.14
C PHE A 269 12.99 6.17 -8.19
N ASP A 270 14.07 6.54 -8.89
CA ASP A 270 14.07 7.54 -9.97
C ASP A 270 15.21 7.33 -11.01
N PRO A 271 15.19 6.27 -11.83
CA PRO A 271 16.26 6.01 -12.80
C PRO A 271 16.09 6.79 -14.13
N ILE A 272 15.40 7.94 -14.15
CA ILE A 272 15.27 8.75 -15.39
C ILE A 272 16.66 9.23 -15.86
N THR A 273 17.60 9.40 -14.93
CA THR A 273 18.99 9.74 -15.20
C THR A 273 19.91 8.61 -14.77
N THR A 274 21.04 8.47 -15.47
CA THR A 274 22.10 7.56 -15.03
C THR A 274 22.49 7.86 -13.59
N VAL A 275 22.43 6.87 -12.72
CA VAL A 275 22.81 6.97 -11.30
C VAL A 275 24.20 6.37 -11.12
N ASP A 276 25.09 7.13 -10.49
CA ASP A 276 26.39 6.66 -10.06
C ASP A 276 26.27 6.09 -8.64
N LEU A 277 26.29 4.77 -8.54
CA LEU A 277 26.27 4.04 -7.27
C LEU A 277 27.67 3.61 -6.87
N GLN A 278 28.03 3.83 -5.61
CA GLN A 278 29.31 3.42 -5.06
C GLN A 278 29.12 2.84 -3.66
N LEU A 279 29.64 1.65 -3.42
CA LEU A 279 29.67 0.99 -2.12
C LEU A 279 31.05 1.21 -1.50
N TYR A 280 31.10 1.81 -0.32
CA TYR A 280 32.32 2.11 0.42
C TYR A 280 32.43 1.24 1.68
N ASP A 281 33.65 0.86 2.04
CA ASP A 281 33.94 0.32 3.37
C ASP A 281 34.09 1.44 4.44
N MET A 282 34.30 1.04 5.69
CA MET A 282 34.49 1.96 6.83
C MET A 282 35.72 2.88 6.71
N THR A 283 36.67 2.55 5.83
CA THR A 283 37.87 3.38 5.58
C THR A 283 37.65 4.39 4.46
N GLY A 284 36.48 4.37 3.81
CA GLY A 284 36.16 5.20 2.66
C GLY A 284 36.69 4.66 1.33
N LYS A 285 37.14 3.41 1.28
CA LYS A 285 37.58 2.76 0.03
C LYS A 285 36.36 2.27 -0.75
N VAL A 286 36.32 2.57 -2.05
CA VAL A 286 35.29 2.04 -2.96
C VAL A 286 35.52 0.55 -3.19
N ILE A 287 34.49 -0.25 -2.92
CA ILE A 287 34.50 -1.71 -3.04
C ILE A 287 33.79 -2.16 -4.31
N LYS A 288 32.64 -1.54 -4.63
CA LYS A 288 31.88 -1.76 -5.85
C LYS A 288 31.36 -0.42 -6.36
N ALA A 289 31.24 -0.30 -7.68
CA ALA A 289 30.67 0.87 -8.32
C ALA A 289 29.80 0.42 -9.51
N TRP A 290 28.70 1.13 -9.73
CA TRP A 290 27.79 0.91 -10.84
C TRP A 290 27.41 2.26 -11.44
N ASN A 291 27.37 2.32 -12.76
CA ASN A 291 26.77 3.40 -13.51
C ASN A 291 25.56 2.80 -14.22
N THR A 292 24.35 3.11 -13.76
CA THR A 292 23.15 2.38 -14.21
C THR A 292 21.96 3.27 -14.48
N LYS A 293 21.06 2.78 -15.33
CA LYS A 293 19.68 3.25 -15.48
C LYS A 293 18.66 2.20 -15.03
N GLU A 294 19.13 1.07 -14.49
CA GLU A 294 18.25 0.02 -14.00
C GLU A 294 17.63 0.45 -12.68
N SER A 295 16.35 0.12 -12.50
CA SER A 295 15.62 0.39 -11.25
C SER A 295 16.04 -0.54 -10.12
N THR A 296 16.72 -1.66 -10.43
CA THR A 296 17.12 -2.65 -9.44
C THR A 296 18.49 -3.22 -9.77
N ILE A 297 19.40 -3.24 -8.79
CA ILE A 297 20.70 -3.91 -8.88
C ILE A 297 20.79 -4.92 -7.75
N THR A 298 21.16 -6.15 -8.07
CA THR A 298 21.45 -7.18 -7.05
C THR A 298 22.92 -7.57 -7.12
N PHE A 299 23.59 -7.64 -5.97
CA PHE A 299 24.96 -8.15 -5.88
C PHE A 299 25.13 -9.15 -4.73
N ALA A 300 25.95 -10.18 -4.95
CA ALA A 300 26.30 -11.15 -3.92
C ALA A 300 27.23 -10.52 -2.87
N THR A 301 26.99 -10.86 -1.60
CA THR A 301 27.86 -10.49 -0.46
C THR A 301 29.14 -11.32 -0.39
N LYS A 302 29.18 -12.45 -1.10
CA LYS A 302 30.33 -13.36 -1.15
C LYS A 302 31.62 -12.61 -1.51
N GLY A 303 32.62 -12.71 -0.63
CA GLY A 303 33.92 -12.04 -0.78
C GLY A 303 34.00 -10.64 -0.15
N LEU A 304 32.92 -10.15 0.45
CA LEU A 304 32.93 -8.95 1.29
C LEU A 304 33.14 -9.34 2.76
N VAL A 305 33.93 -8.56 3.51
CA VAL A 305 34.15 -8.80 4.94
C VAL A 305 32.87 -8.46 5.71
N PRO A 306 32.44 -9.26 6.71
CA PRO A 306 31.31 -8.89 7.56
C PRO A 306 31.52 -7.52 8.21
N GLY A 307 30.51 -6.65 8.14
CA GLY A 307 30.65 -5.29 8.66
C GLY A 307 29.66 -4.29 8.05
N ILE A 308 29.91 -3.02 8.35
CA ILE A 308 29.10 -1.89 7.89
C ILE A 308 29.76 -1.28 6.65
N TYR A 309 28.93 -1.01 5.65
CA TYR A 309 29.27 -0.35 4.40
C TYR A 309 28.38 0.88 4.20
N THR A 310 28.85 1.82 3.40
CA THR A 310 28.08 2.99 2.99
C THR A 310 27.81 2.89 1.50
N LEU A 311 26.54 2.78 1.11
CA LEU A 311 26.12 2.91 -0.28
C LEU A 311 25.85 4.39 -0.55
N LYS A 312 26.44 4.94 -1.62
CA LYS A 312 26.23 6.30 -2.10
C LYS A 312 25.60 6.25 -3.48
N ALA A 313 24.52 6.99 -3.68
CA ALA A 313 23.93 7.25 -4.98
C ALA A 313 24.11 8.73 -5.34
N GLN A 314 24.74 9.00 -6.47
CA GLN A 314 24.89 10.35 -6.99
C GLN A 314 24.00 10.52 -8.22
N THR A 315 23.12 11.52 -8.16
CA THR A 315 22.20 11.90 -9.23
C THR A 315 22.34 13.39 -9.54
N PRO A 316 21.78 13.89 -10.66
CA PRO A 316 21.73 15.32 -10.93
C PRO A 316 20.97 16.14 -9.88
N LYS A 317 20.12 15.48 -9.07
CA LYS A 317 19.33 16.10 -7.99
C LYS A 317 20.06 16.15 -6.64
N GLY A 318 21.12 15.35 -6.45
CA GLY A 318 21.87 15.33 -5.19
C GLY A 318 22.64 14.04 -4.92
N ILE A 319 23.23 13.97 -3.73
CA ILE A 319 23.94 12.79 -3.23
C ILE A 319 23.13 12.18 -2.09
N TYR A 320 22.87 10.88 -2.18
CA TYR A 320 22.11 10.11 -1.21
C TYR A 320 22.98 9.01 -0.65
N THR A 321 22.85 8.71 0.64
CA THR A 321 23.62 7.64 1.29
C THR A 321 22.72 6.70 2.06
N HIS A 322 23.09 5.43 2.12
CA HIS A 322 22.39 4.39 2.85
C HIS A 322 23.39 3.44 3.49
N LYS A 323 23.12 3.05 4.73
CA LYS A 323 23.96 2.12 5.48
C LYS A 323 23.64 0.69 5.04
N VAL A 324 24.64 -0.10 4.68
CA VAL A 324 24.47 -1.52 4.31
C VAL A 324 25.23 -2.36 5.33
N ILE A 325 24.54 -3.31 5.97
CA ILE A 325 25.12 -4.21 6.95
C ILE A 325 25.25 -5.58 6.30
N ILE A 326 26.45 -6.15 6.29
CA ILE A 326 26.72 -7.49 5.75
C ILE A 326 27.07 -8.42 6.91
N ASN A 327 26.30 -9.47 7.05
CA ASN A 327 26.56 -10.61 7.92
C ASN A 327 27.05 -11.77 7.04
N GLN A 328 27.95 -12.62 7.53
CA GLN A 328 28.24 -13.91 6.91
C GLN A 328 27.79 -15.02 7.85
#